data_AF-A0A3D1QZM4-F1
#
_entry.id   AF-A0A3D1QZM4-F1
#
_cell.length_a   1.000
_cell.length_b   1.000
_cell.length_c   1.000
_cell.angle_alpha   90.00
_cell.angle_beta   90.00
_cell.angle_gamma   90.00
#
_symmetry.space_group_name_H-M   'P 1'
#
loop_
_entity.id
_entity.type
_entity.pdbx_description
1 polymer ?
#
loop_
_entity_poly.entity_id
_entity_poly.type
_entity_poly.pdbx_seq_one_letter_code
_entity_poly.pdbx_strand_id
1 'polypeptide(L)'
;MRRTSILGVVLATLAVAGCAGTKEAAREVEAATPGLSQTREGIVTATGPDRTIQVYTPNAQQDPTLTLRQVSGTSISRDGQQIGWAEIQPGEVVRVSFTPATGAEEALKVEVLTGSEADDVRQQLGIAQPPQQQQQQQPGSGGPNP
;
A
#
# COMPACT_ATOMS: atom_id res chain seq x y z
N MET A 1 45.73 32.06 32.38
CA MET A 1 46.04 32.45 31.00
C MET A 1 44.78 32.28 30.13
N ARG A 2 44.40 33.34 29.40
CA ARG A 2 43.48 33.43 28.21
C ARG A 2 42.09 32.76 28.35
N ARG A 3 41.00 33.45 28.74
CA ARG A 3 40.08 34.36 27.99
C ARG A 3 39.59 33.83 26.63
N THR A 4 38.26 33.84 26.43
CA THR A 4 37.43 34.19 25.23
C THR A 4 36.18 33.29 25.23
N SER A 5 35.01 33.65 25.77
CA SER A 5 33.98 34.60 25.29
C SER A 5 33.45 34.33 23.87
N ILE A 6 32.27 33.73 23.77
CA ILE A 6 31.44 33.67 22.55
C ILE A 6 30.01 33.97 23.04
N LEU A 7 29.53 35.23 22.99
CA LEU A 7 28.67 35.79 21.93
C LEU A 7 27.65 34.73 21.44
N GLY A 8 26.36 34.79 21.76
CA GLY A 8 25.49 35.95 21.59
C GLY A 8 24.93 35.98 20.17
N VAL A 9 23.88 35.19 19.89
CA VAL A 9 22.97 35.42 18.76
C VAL A 9 21.55 35.17 19.25
N VAL A 10 20.92 36.26 19.72
CA VAL A 10 19.47 36.41 19.76
C VAL A 10 19.07 36.81 18.35
N LEU A 11 18.34 35.96 17.63
CA LEU A 11 17.69 36.35 16.39
C LEU A 11 16.18 36.29 16.59
N ALA A 12 15.61 37.48 16.43
CA ALA A 12 14.27 37.87 16.81
C ALA A 12 13.19 37.08 16.07
N THR A 13 12.16 36.75 16.83
CA THR A 13 10.82 36.37 16.40
C THR A 13 10.21 37.42 15.47
N LEU A 14 9.89 37.02 14.24
CA LEU A 14 8.86 37.68 13.44
C LEU A 14 7.62 36.80 13.47
N ALA A 15 6.68 37.16 14.36
CA ALA A 15 5.31 36.72 14.28
C ALA A 15 4.60 37.52 13.18
N VAL A 16 4.09 36.84 12.16
CA VAL A 16 2.97 37.33 11.35
C VAL A 16 1.78 36.43 11.66
N ALA A 17 0.68 37.06 12.06
CA ALA A 17 -0.56 36.45 12.49
C ALA A 17 -1.52 36.20 11.33
N GLY A 18 -2.32 35.13 11.45
CA GLY A 18 -3.58 34.86 10.72
C GLY A 18 -3.42 34.27 9.31
N CYS A 19 -4.21 33.33 8.81
CA CYS A 19 -5.43 32.64 9.24
C CYS A 19 -5.59 31.37 8.38
N ALA A 20 -6.43 30.42 8.83
CA ALA A 20 -7.08 29.35 8.06
C ALA A 20 -6.20 28.21 7.52
N GLY A 21 -6.55 27.00 7.94
CA GLY A 21 -5.79 25.79 7.65
C GLY A 21 -5.77 25.38 6.18
N THR A 22 -4.69 24.70 5.83
CA THR A 22 -4.67 23.70 4.77
C THR A 22 -3.49 22.78 5.09
N LYS A 23 -3.82 21.58 5.58
CA LYS A 23 -2.90 20.44 5.77
C LYS A 23 -2.56 19.81 4.42
N GLU A 24 -2.31 20.63 3.41
CA GLU A 24 -2.19 20.21 2.02
C GLU A 24 -1.03 20.94 1.38
N ALA A 25 0.14 20.30 1.43
CA ALA A 25 1.20 20.42 0.41
C ALA A 25 2.42 19.52 0.68
N ALA A 26 2.32 18.48 1.53
CA ALA A 26 3.29 17.38 1.49
C ALA A 26 2.86 16.30 0.47
N ARG A 27 2.35 16.73 -0.69
CA ARG A 27 2.24 15.91 -1.90
C ARG A 27 3.26 16.42 -2.91
N GLU A 28 4.49 16.62 -2.47
CA GLU A 28 5.61 16.86 -3.37
C GLU A 28 6.24 15.50 -3.73
N VAL A 29 5.76 14.98 -4.86
CA VAL A 29 6.58 14.24 -5.84
C VAL A 29 7.40 13.08 -5.27
N GLU A 30 6.74 11.97 -4.92
CA GLU A 30 7.39 10.66 -5.00
C GLU A 30 7.45 10.21 -6.46
N ALA A 31 8.21 10.94 -7.26
CA ALA A 31 8.79 10.35 -8.46
C ALA A 31 9.77 9.29 -7.96
N ALA A 32 9.56 8.04 -8.38
CA ALA A 32 10.37 6.87 -8.03
C ALA A 32 11.87 7.23 -8.04
N THR A 33 12.42 7.52 -6.87
CA THR A 33 13.83 7.86 -6.73
C THR A 33 14.58 6.53 -6.68
N PRO A 34 15.49 6.26 -7.63
CA PRO A 34 16.23 5.00 -7.64
C PRO A 34 16.92 4.78 -6.29
N GLY A 35 16.72 3.60 -5.70
CA GLY A 35 17.28 3.23 -4.40
C GLY A 35 16.44 3.59 -3.16
N LEU A 36 15.32 4.30 -3.30
CA LEU A 36 14.35 4.48 -2.21
C LEU A 36 13.21 3.47 -2.32
N SER A 37 12.86 2.85 -1.20
CA SER A 37 11.73 1.92 -1.13
C SER A 37 10.41 2.68 -1.31
N GLN A 38 9.56 2.18 -2.20
CA GLN A 38 8.20 2.63 -2.46
C GLN A 38 7.21 1.68 -1.79
N THR A 39 6.00 2.14 -1.46
CA THR A 39 4.90 1.29 -0.98
C THR A 39 3.66 1.50 -1.84
N ARG A 40 2.97 0.41 -2.18
CA ARG A 40 1.74 0.45 -2.99
C ARG A 40 0.75 -0.61 -2.52
N GLU A 41 -0.53 -0.30 -2.65
CA GLU A 41 -1.63 -1.25 -2.44
C GLU A 41 -2.29 -1.57 -3.78
N GLY A 42 -2.72 -2.82 -3.94
CA GLY A 42 -3.33 -3.26 -5.18
C GLY A 42 -3.85 -4.68 -5.12
N ILE A 43 -4.31 -5.17 -6.27
CA ILE A 43 -4.82 -6.53 -6.42
C ILE A 43 -3.85 -7.32 -7.27
N VAL A 44 -3.47 -8.52 -6.83
CA VAL A 44 -2.68 -9.44 -7.64
C VAL A 44 -3.52 -9.87 -8.84
N THR A 45 -3.07 -9.59 -10.06
CA THR A 45 -3.77 -9.98 -11.29
C THR A 45 -3.17 -11.22 -11.93
N ALA A 46 -1.88 -11.45 -11.73
CA ALA A 46 -1.18 -12.61 -12.25
C ALA A 46 0.02 -12.99 -11.38
N THR A 47 0.33 -14.29 -11.37
CA THR A 47 1.59 -14.85 -10.89
C THR A 47 2.36 -15.35 -12.10
N GLY A 48 3.57 -14.85 -12.32
CA GLY A 48 4.37 -15.16 -13.49
C GLY A 48 5.43 -16.23 -13.22
N PRO A 49 6.10 -16.72 -14.29
CA PRO A 49 7.33 -17.49 -14.14
C PRO A 49 8.40 -16.65 -13.41
N ASP A 50 9.44 -17.31 -12.91
CA ASP A 50 10.59 -16.65 -12.25
C ASP A 50 10.25 -15.83 -11.00
N ARG A 51 9.25 -16.29 -10.23
CA ARG A 51 8.83 -15.67 -8.96
C ARG A 51 8.46 -14.20 -9.14
N THR A 52 7.64 -13.93 -10.15
CA THR A 52 7.07 -12.61 -10.39
C THR A 52 5.58 -12.58 -10.05
N ILE A 53 5.07 -11.42 -9.64
CA ILE A 53 3.65 -11.13 -9.53
C ILE A 53 3.32 -9.81 -10.20
N GLN A 54 2.11 -9.68 -10.73
CA GLN A 54 1.56 -8.42 -11.23
C GLN A 54 0.52 -7.90 -10.24
N VAL A 55 0.66 -6.64 -9.84
CA VAL A 55 -0.23 -5.94 -8.91
C VAL A 55 -0.88 -4.79 -9.65
N TYR A 56 -2.21 -4.77 -9.68
CA TYR A 56 -3.00 -3.75 -10.35
C TYR A 56 -3.53 -2.72 -9.34
N THR A 57 -3.34 -1.45 -9.69
CA THR A 57 -3.78 -0.26 -8.96
C THR A 57 -4.40 0.71 -9.98
N PRO A 58 -5.74 0.73 -10.16
CA PRO A 58 -6.41 1.48 -11.23
C PRO A 58 -6.15 2.99 -11.23
N ASN A 59 -5.86 3.56 -10.06
CA ASN A 59 -5.65 5.01 -9.87
C ASN A 59 -4.18 5.38 -9.63
N ALA A 60 -3.23 4.53 -10.06
CA ALA A 60 -1.81 4.86 -9.96
C ALA A 60 -1.45 6.06 -10.86
N GLN A 61 -0.58 6.95 -10.38
CA GLN A 61 -0.15 8.14 -11.15
C GLN A 61 0.71 7.80 -12.38
N GLN A 62 1.29 6.60 -12.41
CA GLN A 62 2.17 6.13 -13.48
C GLN A 62 1.54 4.91 -14.15
N ASP A 63 2.19 3.74 -14.02
CA ASP A 63 1.67 2.48 -14.51
C ASP A 63 0.66 1.89 -13.51
N PRO A 64 -0.59 1.63 -13.93
CA PRO A 64 -1.56 0.95 -13.10
C PRO A 64 -1.18 -0.51 -12.83
N THR A 65 -0.24 -1.09 -13.57
CA THR A 65 0.26 -2.45 -13.36
C THR A 65 1.71 -2.43 -12.88
N LEU A 66 1.95 -2.94 -11.68
CA LEU A 66 3.26 -3.10 -11.09
C LEU A 66 3.70 -4.56 -11.23
N THR A 67 4.83 -4.81 -11.90
CA THR A 67 5.44 -6.15 -11.93
C THR A 67 6.53 -6.23 -10.87
N LEU A 68 6.35 -7.10 -9.89
CA LEU A 68 7.30 -7.36 -8.80
C LEU A 68 8.01 -8.69 -9.02
N ARG A 69 9.31 -8.73 -8.75
CA ARG A 69 10.13 -9.95 -8.68
C ARG A 69 10.54 -10.22 -7.23
N GLN A 70 10.40 -11.46 -6.78
CA GLN A 70 10.95 -11.88 -5.51
C GLN A 70 12.48 -11.82 -5.53
N VAL A 71 13.08 -11.23 -4.50
CA VAL A 71 14.52 -11.23 -4.28
C VAL A 71 14.87 -11.93 -2.96
N SER A 72 16.15 -12.20 -2.74
CA SER A 72 16.61 -12.72 -1.45
C SER A 72 16.28 -11.73 -0.34
N GLY A 73 15.61 -12.22 0.71
CA GLY A 73 15.21 -11.39 1.85
C GLY A 73 13.82 -10.73 1.71
N THR A 74 13.08 -10.94 0.61
CA THR A 74 11.69 -10.51 0.53
C THR A 74 10.88 -11.12 1.67
N SER A 75 10.28 -10.27 2.50
CA SER A 75 9.38 -10.69 3.58
C SER A 75 7.97 -10.86 3.04
N ILE A 76 7.33 -12.00 3.29
CA ILE A 76 6.00 -12.31 2.76
C ILE A 76 5.12 -12.79 3.90
N SER A 77 3.97 -12.14 4.08
CA SER A 77 3.04 -12.46 5.16
C SER A 77 1.59 -12.34 4.73
N ARG A 78 0.72 -13.11 5.38
CA ARG A 78 -0.74 -12.97 5.36
C ARG A 78 -1.20 -12.82 6.79
N ASP A 79 -1.87 -11.72 7.12
CA ASP A 79 -2.36 -11.41 8.48
C ASP A 79 -1.26 -11.56 9.56
N GLY A 80 -0.04 -11.09 9.26
CA GLY A 80 1.12 -11.19 10.15
C GLY A 80 1.78 -12.57 10.24
N GLN A 81 1.20 -13.61 9.63
CA GLN A 81 1.80 -14.93 9.54
C GLN A 81 2.69 -15.02 8.28
N GLN A 82 3.92 -15.50 8.43
CA GLN A 82 4.82 -15.72 7.29
C GLN A 82 4.27 -16.80 6.36
N ILE A 83 4.25 -16.50 5.05
CA ILE A 83 3.87 -17.43 3.98
C ILE A 83 4.95 -17.48 2.89
N GLY A 84 4.86 -18.45 1.99
CA GLY A 84 5.70 -18.56 0.81
C GLY A 84 5.19 -17.73 -0.38
N TRP A 85 6.10 -17.35 -1.28
CA TRP A 85 5.75 -16.63 -2.51
C TRP A 85 4.73 -17.37 -3.39
N ALA A 86 4.83 -18.69 -3.44
CA ALA A 86 3.91 -19.54 -4.21
C ALA A 86 2.48 -19.60 -3.64
N GLU A 87 2.27 -19.09 -2.42
CA GLU A 87 0.96 -19.06 -1.77
C GLU A 87 0.18 -17.77 -2.09
N ILE A 88 0.79 -16.81 -2.79
CA ILE A 88 0.13 -15.61 -3.28
C ILE A 88 -0.70 -15.98 -4.51
N GLN A 89 -1.97 -15.60 -4.54
CA GLN A 89 -2.91 -15.95 -5.61
C GLN A 89 -3.47 -14.73 -6.34
N PRO A 90 -3.79 -14.84 -7.64
CA PRO A 90 -4.58 -13.83 -8.32
C PRO A 90 -5.91 -13.55 -7.60
N GLY A 91 -6.29 -12.28 -7.49
CA GLY A 91 -7.47 -11.79 -6.79
C GLY A 91 -7.21 -11.38 -5.33
N GLU A 92 -6.06 -11.73 -4.76
CA GLU A 92 -5.65 -11.28 -3.44
C GLU A 92 -5.32 -9.80 -3.42
N VAL A 93 -5.69 -9.14 -2.33
CA VAL A 93 -5.34 -7.74 -2.08
C VAL A 93 -4.01 -7.74 -1.34
N VAL A 94 -3.07 -6.91 -1.81
CA VAL A 94 -1.72 -6.85 -1.26
C VAL A 94 -1.29 -5.42 -0.97
N ARG A 95 -0.51 -5.25 0.10
CA ARG A 95 0.33 -4.09 0.34
C ARG A 95 1.78 -4.51 0.10
N VAL A 96 2.45 -3.83 -0.82
CA VAL A 96 3.79 -4.18 -1.28
C VAL A 96 4.75 -3.04 -1.04
N SER A 97 5.97 -3.36 -0.59
CA SER A 97 7.09 -2.43 -0.57
C SER A 97 8.18 -2.93 -1.51
N PHE A 98 8.73 -2.05 -2.34
CA PHE A 98 9.64 -2.42 -3.42
C PHE A 98 10.68 -1.34 -3.72
N THR A 99 11.80 -1.70 -4.33
CA THR A 99 12.78 -0.76 -4.88
C THR A 99 12.66 -0.69 -6.40
N PRO A 100 12.68 0.53 -6.98
CA PRO A 100 12.70 0.71 -8.43
C PRO A 100 13.90 0.01 -9.09
N ALA A 101 13.67 -0.72 -10.17
CA ALA A 101 14.65 -1.49 -10.93
C ALA A 101 14.30 -1.51 -12.43
N THR A 102 15.28 -1.82 -13.27
CA THR A 102 15.03 -1.99 -14.71
C THR A 102 14.25 -3.29 -14.96
N GLY A 103 13.05 -3.17 -15.51
CA GLY A 103 12.17 -4.30 -15.80
C GLY A 103 11.17 -4.56 -14.67
N ALA A 104 11.31 -5.69 -13.98
CA ALA A 104 10.50 -5.98 -12.79
C ALA A 104 11.15 -5.37 -11.55
N GLU A 105 10.32 -4.69 -10.75
CA GLU A 105 10.73 -4.07 -9.49
C GLU A 105 11.09 -5.13 -8.45
N GLU A 106 11.98 -4.78 -7.52
CA GLU A 106 12.46 -5.74 -6.52
C GLU A 106 11.59 -5.68 -5.25
N ALA A 107 10.92 -6.79 -4.93
CA ALA A 107 10.04 -6.84 -3.77
C ALA A 107 10.83 -6.92 -2.46
N LEU A 108 10.59 -5.96 -1.56
CA LEU A 108 11.14 -5.97 -0.19
C LEU A 108 10.17 -6.63 0.79
N LYS A 109 8.89 -6.26 0.70
CA LYS A 109 7.80 -6.82 1.53
C LYS A 109 6.56 -7.02 0.68
N VAL A 110 5.89 -8.15 0.86
CA VAL A 110 4.56 -8.43 0.31
C VAL A 110 3.65 -8.87 1.45
N GLU A 111 2.64 -8.07 1.73
CA GLU A 111 1.63 -8.36 2.75
C GLU A 111 0.30 -8.62 2.08
N VAL A 112 -0.20 -9.85 2.19
CA VAL A 112 -1.53 -10.23 1.75
C VAL A 112 -2.53 -9.77 2.80
N LEU A 113 -3.39 -8.83 2.41
CA LEU A 113 -4.44 -8.28 3.24
C LEU A 113 -5.70 -9.15 3.12
N THR A 114 -6.39 -9.35 4.24
CA THR A 114 -7.67 -10.07 4.29
C THR A 114 -8.73 -9.29 5.05
N GLY A 115 -9.97 -9.80 5.05
CA GLY A 115 -11.09 -9.21 5.79
C GLY A 115 -11.32 -7.74 5.46
N SER A 116 -11.60 -6.95 6.49
CA SER A 116 -11.95 -5.53 6.36
C SER A 116 -10.86 -4.69 5.71
N GLU A 117 -9.58 -4.97 5.97
CA GLU A 117 -8.47 -4.20 5.36
C GLU A 117 -8.42 -4.42 3.85
N ALA A 118 -8.63 -5.66 3.40
CA ALA A 118 -8.72 -5.96 1.97
C ALA A 118 -9.93 -5.28 1.31
N ASP A 119 -11.07 -5.23 2.02
CA ASP A 119 -12.28 -4.57 1.54
C ASP A 119 -12.12 -3.06 1.44
N ASP A 120 -11.47 -2.42 2.41
CA ASP A 120 -11.18 -0.99 2.41
C ASP A 120 -10.31 -0.62 1.19
N VAL A 121 -9.25 -1.39 0.93
CA VAL A 121 -8.40 -1.17 -0.26
C VAL A 121 -9.20 -1.36 -1.55
N ARG A 122 -10.04 -2.39 -1.66
CA ARG A 122 -10.90 -2.59 -2.84
C ARG A 122 -11.82 -1.39 -3.10
N GLN A 123 -12.44 -0.86 -2.04
CA GLN A 123 -13.27 0.33 -2.13
C GLN A 123 -12.48 1.57 -2.55
N GLN A 124 -11.29 1.79 -1.98
CA GLN A 124 -10.41 2.89 -2.37
C GLN A 124 -9.99 2.82 -3.85
N LEU A 125 -9.79 1.60 -4.36
CA LEU A 125 -9.46 1.35 -5.76
C LEU A 125 -10.68 1.38 -6.68
N GLY A 126 -11.89 1.48 -6.14
CA GLY A 126 -13.13 1.42 -6.94
C GLY A 126 -13.36 0.06 -7.61
N ILE A 127 -12.78 -1.01 -7.05
CA ILE A 127 -12.90 -2.37 -7.59
C ILE A 127 -14.03 -3.06 -6.83
N ALA A 128 -15.06 -3.50 -7.57
CA ALA A 128 -16.17 -4.24 -7.00
C ALA A 128 -15.66 -5.49 -6.26
N GLN A 129 -16.18 -5.75 -5.06
CA GLN A 129 -15.85 -6.96 -4.31
C GLN A 129 -16.14 -8.19 -5.20
N PRO A 130 -15.26 -9.20 -5.26
CA PRO A 130 -15.66 -10.50 -5.78
C PRO A 130 -16.91 -10.91 -5.01
N PRO A 131 -17.93 -11.49 -5.68
CA PRO A 131 -19.17 -11.86 -5.03
C PRO A 131 -18.88 -12.86 -3.92
N GLN A 132 -18.71 -12.37 -2.69
CA GLN A 132 -18.80 -13.22 -1.53
C GLN A 132 -20.23 -13.73 -1.52
N GLN A 133 -20.36 -15.03 -1.39
CA GLN A 133 -21.62 -15.76 -1.38
C GLN A 133 -22.65 -15.00 -0.54
N GLN A 134 -23.60 -14.36 -1.20
CA GLN A 134 -24.91 -14.04 -0.64
C GLN A 134 -25.65 -15.37 -0.43
N GLN A 135 -25.10 -16.26 0.41
CA GLN A 135 -25.84 -17.40 0.90
C GLN A 135 -26.42 -17.03 2.25
N GLN A 136 -27.75 -17.01 2.26
CA GLN A 136 -28.64 -17.19 3.41
C GLN A 136 -28.99 -15.94 4.22
N GLN A 137 -29.73 -15.03 3.58
CA GLN A 137 -30.92 -14.47 4.23
C GLN A 137 -32.09 -14.55 3.25
N GLN A 138 -32.52 -15.78 2.94
CA GLN A 138 -33.94 -15.99 2.69
C GLN A 138 -34.60 -16.01 4.06
N PRO A 139 -35.44 -15.04 4.44
CA PRO A 139 -36.39 -15.29 5.51
C PRO A 139 -37.30 -16.41 4.99
N GLY A 140 -37.12 -17.61 5.53
CA GLY A 140 -38.04 -18.70 5.32
C GLY A 140 -39.42 -18.21 5.69
N SER A 141 -40.28 -18.01 4.69
CA SER A 141 -41.70 -17.76 4.88
C SER A 141 -42.34 -19.08 5.33
N GLY A 142 -42.05 -19.46 6.57
CA GLY A 142 -42.84 -20.41 7.34
C GLY A 142 -44.16 -19.75 7.67
N GLY A 143 -45.11 -19.81 6.74
CA GLY A 143 -46.49 -19.49 7.04
C GLY A 143 -47.07 -20.62 7.90
N PRO A 144 -47.59 -20.35 9.11
CA PRO A 144 -48.42 -21.31 9.79
C PRO A 144 -49.76 -21.45 9.06
N ASN A 145 -50.10 -22.70 8.79
CA ASN A 145 -51.41 -23.19 8.38
C ASN A 145 -52.45 -22.81 9.43
N PRO A 146 -53.56 -22.17 9.02
CA PRO A 146 -54.87 -22.80 9.23
C PRO A 146 -55.79 -22.80 8.01
#